data_AF-A0AAD4C7W6-F1
#
_entry.id   AF-A0AAD4C7W6-F1
#
_cell.length_a   1.000
_cell.length_b   1.000
_cell.length_c   1.000
_cell.angle_alpha   90.00
_cell.angle_beta   90.00
_cell.angle_gamma   90.00
#
_symmetry.space_group_name_H-M   'P 1'
#
loop_
_entity.id
_entity.type
_entity.pdbx_description
1 polymer ?
#
loop_
_entity_poly.entity_id
_entity_poly.type
_entity_poly.pdbx_seq_one_letter_code
_entity_poly.pdbx_strand_id
1 'polypeptide(L)'
;MKYVALLSGGKDSCFNLLHCQRNHHQLIAAATLSPQSGKDEIDSYMYQTVGQDAIALVAQALDVPLYRQQALEYGLTSAGGGGITGDETEDLYALLRDVLDHHPDIQAVSVGAILSNYQRVRVEHVCRRLSLMLLAYLWQRNQTFLLSEMISSGLNAILIKIAGAGLIPSDLARPLSSMQPKLVSLHQRFGTHPCGEGGEYETFTIDSPLFKCCIDIKLTEIVVVDQNDIAPVAYLRIKHALLVKKKAIPAPSLDIFVPPLLEHPFETLRRRVEKSLCGATSDSASEASSPHLYVPPELGPSVRRIGPWIAVGNVRLPASHPRPLSVGQELTRCFEILQSIFAGRKFTTYPGIRNSSQLRRPLRSSFQTSTSQHSLLPMLPTHPFLAHRRPQELA
;
A
#
# COMPACT_ATOMS: atom_id res chain seq x y z
N MET A 1 -15.86 11.65 13.76
CA MET A 1 -14.64 12.48 13.95
C MET A 1 -14.57 13.51 12.84
N LYS A 2 -13.91 14.63 13.11
CA LYS A 2 -13.49 15.59 12.09
C LYS A 2 -12.14 15.17 11.52
N TYR A 3 -11.97 15.23 10.20
CA TYR A 3 -10.77 14.70 9.55
C TYR A 3 -10.24 15.57 8.42
N VAL A 4 -8.93 15.46 8.18
CA VAL A 4 -8.25 15.94 6.96
C VAL A 4 -8.08 14.78 5.98
N ALA A 5 -8.32 15.03 4.70
CA ALA A 5 -8.09 14.05 3.63
C ALA A 5 -6.72 14.24 2.99
N LEU A 6 -5.90 13.18 2.96
CA LEU A 6 -4.74 13.13 2.06
C LEU A 6 -5.23 12.85 0.64
N LEU A 7 -5.21 13.88 -0.19
CA LEU A 7 -5.85 13.89 -1.50
C LEU A 7 -4.82 13.77 -2.62
N SER A 8 -5.00 12.75 -3.47
CA SER A 8 -4.22 12.58 -4.70
C SER A 8 -4.99 13.00 -5.97
N GLY A 9 -6.31 13.22 -5.85
CA GLY A 9 -7.21 13.43 -6.98
C GLY A 9 -7.65 12.13 -7.68
N GLY A 10 -6.97 11.01 -7.42
CA GLY A 10 -7.32 9.71 -7.98
C GLY A 10 -8.52 9.02 -7.32
N LYS A 11 -8.89 7.85 -7.87
CA LYS A 11 -10.03 7.05 -7.41
C LYS A 11 -9.91 6.64 -5.94
N ASP A 12 -8.71 6.31 -5.46
CA ASP A 12 -8.54 5.67 -4.15
C ASP A 12 -8.73 6.66 -3.01
N SER A 13 -8.09 7.84 -3.13
CA SER A 13 -8.28 8.93 -2.17
C SER A 13 -9.74 9.37 -2.13
N CYS A 14 -10.38 9.55 -3.30
CA CYS A 14 -11.78 9.96 -3.39
C CYS A 14 -12.77 8.89 -2.89
N PHE A 15 -12.51 7.60 -3.14
CA PHE A 15 -13.36 6.51 -2.68
C PHE A 15 -13.29 6.34 -1.16
N ASN A 16 -12.10 6.52 -0.56
CA ASN A 16 -11.97 6.47 0.90
C ASN A 16 -12.78 7.56 1.60
N LEU A 17 -12.98 8.73 0.96
CA LEU A 17 -13.88 9.78 1.48
C LEU A 17 -15.33 9.30 1.57
N LEU A 18 -15.78 8.50 0.59
CA LEU A 18 -17.13 7.95 0.64
C LEU A 18 -17.31 7.01 1.84
N HIS A 19 -16.30 6.19 2.15
CA HIS A 19 -16.28 5.39 3.39
C HIS A 19 -16.25 6.26 4.64
N CYS A 20 -15.49 7.35 4.66
CA CYS A 20 -15.47 8.30 5.78
C CYS A 20 -16.88 8.88 6.02
N GLN A 21 -17.57 9.32 4.96
CA GLN A 21 -18.94 9.81 5.08
C GLN A 21 -19.92 8.71 5.53
N ARG A 22 -19.76 7.49 5.01
CA ARG A 22 -20.59 6.35 5.42
C ARG A 22 -20.47 6.01 6.90
N ASN A 23 -19.30 6.30 7.50
CA ASN A 23 -19.00 6.17 8.92
C ASN A 23 -19.24 7.46 9.72
N HIS A 24 -20.00 8.41 9.16
CA HIS A 24 -20.38 9.67 9.80
C HIS A 24 -19.18 10.53 10.25
N HIS A 25 -18.09 10.50 9.49
CA HIS A 25 -16.96 11.40 9.68
C HIS A 25 -17.13 12.66 8.84
N GLN A 26 -16.70 13.80 9.38
CA GLN A 26 -16.86 15.11 8.75
C GLN A 26 -15.52 15.54 8.14
N LEU A 27 -15.53 15.76 6.82
CA LEU A 27 -14.37 16.31 6.11
C LEU A 27 -14.23 17.80 6.44
N ILE A 28 -13.04 18.22 6.89
CA ILE A 28 -12.75 19.62 7.22
C ILE A 28 -11.81 20.26 6.22
N ALA A 29 -10.78 19.54 5.80
CA ALA A 29 -9.76 20.03 4.88
C ALA A 29 -9.21 18.91 3.99
N ALA A 30 -8.61 19.28 2.88
CA ALA A 30 -7.78 18.41 2.07
C ALA A 30 -6.30 18.83 2.20
N ALA A 31 -5.40 17.87 2.14
CA ALA A 31 -3.97 18.09 2.19
C ALA A 31 -3.27 17.23 1.12
N THR A 32 -2.23 17.76 0.48
CA THR A 32 -1.46 17.02 -0.51
C THR A 32 0.01 17.43 -0.51
N LEU A 33 0.90 16.46 -0.66
CA LEU A 33 2.31 16.73 -0.98
C LEU A 33 2.47 16.78 -2.49
N SER A 34 3.16 17.82 -2.96
CA SER A 34 3.48 17.98 -4.38
C SER A 34 4.97 17.86 -4.64
N PRO A 35 5.37 17.35 -5.82
CA PRO A 35 6.75 17.42 -6.27
C PRO A 35 7.24 18.87 -6.33
N GLN A 36 8.57 19.06 -6.31
CA GLN A 36 9.18 20.36 -6.59
C GLN A 36 8.75 20.88 -7.97
N SER A 37 8.55 22.19 -8.07
CA SER A 37 8.07 22.85 -9.29
C SER A 37 8.95 22.55 -10.51
N GLY A 38 8.33 22.19 -11.64
CA GLY A 38 9.02 22.01 -12.93
C GLY A 38 9.25 20.56 -13.38
N LYS A 39 8.73 19.55 -12.66
CA LYS A 39 8.76 18.14 -13.09
C LYS A 39 7.34 17.56 -13.07
N ASP A 40 6.77 17.35 -14.26
CA ASP A 40 5.42 16.78 -14.45
C ASP A 40 5.35 15.29 -14.06
N GLU A 41 6.49 14.59 -14.04
CA GLU A 41 6.60 13.18 -13.70
C GLU A 41 7.89 12.91 -12.90
N ILE A 42 7.73 12.29 -11.74
CA ILE A 42 8.83 11.76 -10.92
C ILE A 42 8.40 10.38 -10.43
N ASP A 43 9.33 9.43 -10.37
CA ASP A 43 9.10 8.11 -9.78
C ASP A 43 8.94 8.20 -8.23
N SER A 44 7.80 8.72 -7.75
CA SER A 44 7.45 8.65 -6.33
C SER A 44 6.77 7.33 -6.01
N TYR A 45 7.25 6.64 -4.98
CA TYR A 45 6.60 5.45 -4.44
C TYR A 45 5.45 5.80 -3.47
N MET A 46 5.31 7.08 -3.08
CA MET A 46 4.38 7.52 -2.05
C MET A 46 3.19 8.30 -2.61
N TYR A 47 3.39 9.16 -3.62
CA TYR A 47 2.36 10.07 -4.14
C TYR A 47 2.21 10.00 -5.66
N GLN A 48 0.96 10.19 -6.10
CA GLN A 48 0.64 10.39 -7.51
C GLN A 48 1.14 11.76 -7.98
N THR A 49 1.96 11.79 -9.03
CA THR A 49 2.51 13.05 -9.59
C THR A 49 1.68 13.58 -10.75
N VAL A 50 1.05 12.70 -11.53
CA VAL A 50 0.23 13.11 -12.68
C VAL A 50 -1.13 13.64 -12.22
N GLY A 51 -1.56 14.77 -12.80
CA GLY A 51 -2.85 15.40 -12.49
C GLY A 51 -2.84 16.29 -11.24
N GLN A 52 -1.66 16.51 -10.64
CA GLN A 52 -1.45 17.38 -9.47
C GLN A 52 -1.96 18.82 -9.68
N ASP A 53 -1.85 19.36 -10.90
CA ASP A 53 -2.36 20.69 -11.23
C ASP A 53 -3.89 20.79 -11.11
N ALA A 54 -4.58 19.66 -11.28
CA ALA A 54 -6.03 19.58 -11.21
C ALA A 54 -6.56 19.18 -9.81
N ILE A 55 -5.69 18.85 -8.84
CA ILE A 55 -6.12 18.51 -7.47
C ILE A 55 -6.87 19.67 -6.80
N ALA A 56 -6.49 20.91 -7.09
CA ALA A 56 -7.20 22.09 -6.62
C ALA A 56 -8.69 22.08 -7.02
N LEU A 57 -9.00 21.60 -8.23
CA LEU A 57 -10.38 21.44 -8.68
C LEU A 57 -11.12 20.36 -7.90
N VAL A 58 -10.45 19.29 -7.50
CA VAL A 58 -11.05 18.24 -6.66
C VAL A 58 -11.39 18.77 -5.27
N ALA A 59 -10.50 19.54 -4.64
CA ALA A 59 -10.77 20.17 -3.34
C ALA A 59 -11.90 21.21 -3.42
N GLN A 60 -11.92 22.03 -4.47
CA GLN A 60 -13.03 22.97 -4.73
C GLN A 60 -14.35 22.23 -5.01
N ALA A 61 -14.31 21.11 -5.73
CA ALA A 61 -15.49 20.27 -5.95
C ALA A 61 -16.00 19.65 -4.65
N LEU A 62 -15.13 19.33 -3.70
CA LEU A 62 -15.48 18.88 -2.35
C LEU A 62 -15.93 20.01 -1.41
N ASP A 63 -15.72 21.27 -1.80
CA ASP A 63 -16.02 22.48 -1.02
C ASP A 63 -15.25 22.53 0.31
N VAL A 64 -13.93 22.29 0.25
CA VAL A 64 -13.03 22.31 1.41
C VAL A 64 -11.70 23.01 1.09
N PRO A 65 -11.02 23.63 2.08
CA PRO A 65 -9.69 24.19 1.89
C PRO A 65 -8.67 23.12 1.51
N LEU A 66 -7.72 23.48 0.64
CA LEU A 66 -6.60 22.63 0.23
C LEU A 66 -5.28 23.17 0.77
N TYR A 67 -4.61 22.37 1.58
CA TYR A 67 -3.25 22.61 2.06
C TYR A 67 -2.26 21.86 1.16
N ARG A 68 -1.23 22.55 0.68
CA ARG A 68 -0.26 21.99 -0.24
C ARG A 68 1.15 22.33 0.19
N GLN A 69 2.00 21.32 0.31
CA GLN A 69 3.41 21.48 0.64
C GLN A 69 4.28 20.77 -0.39
N GLN A 70 5.42 21.37 -0.74
CA GLN A 70 6.40 20.75 -1.62
C GLN A 70 7.25 19.74 -0.85
N ALA A 71 7.43 18.54 -1.43
CA ALA A 71 8.36 17.54 -0.89
C ALA A 71 9.80 17.90 -1.28
N LEU A 72 10.71 17.90 -0.31
CA LEU A 72 12.07 18.44 -0.48
C LEU A 72 13.04 17.45 -1.15
N GLU A 73 12.87 16.14 -1.01
CA GLU A 73 13.64 15.12 -1.75
C GLU A 73 12.99 13.72 -1.66
N TYR A 74 13.19 12.88 -2.67
CA TYR A 74 12.61 11.53 -2.70
C TYR A 74 13.58 10.48 -2.15
N GLY A 75 13.17 9.77 -1.09
CA GLY A 75 13.68 8.41 -0.82
C GLY A 75 14.96 8.27 0.02
N LEU A 76 15.32 9.23 0.86
CA LEU A 76 16.34 8.97 1.89
C LEU A 76 15.73 8.14 3.03
N THR A 77 16.02 6.83 3.03
CA THR A 77 15.64 5.93 4.13
C THR A 77 16.80 5.77 5.10
N SER A 78 16.57 6.09 6.38
CA SER A 78 17.47 5.72 7.47
C SER A 78 17.17 4.31 7.92
N ALA A 79 18.19 3.48 8.12
CA ALA A 79 18.06 2.13 8.66
C ALA A 79 17.58 2.10 10.15
N GLY A 80 17.33 3.25 10.77
CA GLY A 80 17.12 3.39 12.22
C GLY A 80 15.80 4.01 12.67
N GLY A 81 14.81 4.24 11.80
CA GLY A 81 13.48 4.75 12.21
C GLY A 81 13.44 6.21 12.72
N GLY A 82 14.58 6.87 12.89
CA GLY A 82 14.65 8.33 13.04
C GLY A 82 14.46 9.01 11.69
N GLY A 83 13.53 9.96 11.61
CA GLY A 83 13.31 10.77 10.41
C GLY A 83 14.59 11.49 10.00
N ILE A 84 14.97 11.39 8.73
CA ILE A 84 16.06 12.16 8.17
C ILE A 84 15.47 13.45 7.59
N THR A 85 16.17 14.57 7.73
CA THR A 85 15.88 15.80 6.99
C THR A 85 15.88 15.49 5.49
N GLY A 86 14.73 15.63 4.82
CA GLY A 86 14.54 15.24 3.42
C GLY A 86 13.82 13.90 3.20
N ASP A 87 13.26 13.26 4.24
CA ASP A 87 12.29 12.17 4.07
C ASP A 87 10.86 12.74 3.91
N GLU A 88 10.12 12.23 2.91
CA GLU A 88 8.72 12.60 2.62
C GLU A 88 7.81 12.47 3.86
N THR A 89 8.15 11.58 4.79
CA THR A 89 7.43 11.40 6.06
C THR A 89 7.47 12.67 6.93
N GLU A 90 8.59 13.39 6.96
CA GLU A 90 8.72 14.63 7.73
C GLU A 90 8.04 15.81 7.03
N ASP A 91 8.06 15.84 5.70
CA ASP A 91 7.29 16.81 4.92
C ASP A 91 5.77 16.62 5.17
N LEU A 92 5.31 15.37 5.22
CA LEU A 92 3.93 15.05 5.56
C LEU A 92 3.59 15.46 7.00
N TYR A 93 4.52 15.28 7.95
CA TYR A 93 4.35 15.72 9.33
C TYR A 93 4.19 17.24 9.41
N ALA A 94 5.06 17.99 8.72
CA ALA A 94 4.98 19.45 8.69
C ALA A 94 3.66 19.94 8.07
N LEU A 95 3.23 19.33 6.96
CA LEU A 95 1.96 19.64 6.31
C LEU A 95 0.77 19.40 7.23
N LEU A 96 0.72 18.24 7.89
CA LEU A 96 -0.39 17.90 8.79
C LEU A 96 -0.36 18.74 10.07
N ARG A 97 0.81 19.17 10.55
CA ARG A 97 0.93 20.12 11.64
C ARG A 97 0.35 21.49 11.25
N ASP A 98 0.68 22.00 10.07
CA ASP A 98 0.12 23.27 9.57
C ASP A 98 -1.41 23.21 9.44
N VAL A 99 -1.95 22.08 8.96
CA VAL A 99 -3.41 21.85 8.94
C VAL A 99 -3.98 21.90 10.35
N LEU A 100 -3.33 21.27 11.33
CA LEU A 100 -3.79 21.27 12.73
C LEU A 100 -3.71 22.64 13.39
N ASP A 101 -2.71 23.45 13.04
CA ASP A 101 -2.58 24.82 13.55
C ASP A 101 -3.79 25.68 13.12
N HIS A 102 -4.34 25.44 11.92
CA HIS A 102 -5.55 26.11 11.42
C HIS A 102 -6.86 25.42 11.83
N HIS A 103 -6.83 24.10 12.05
CA HIS A 103 -7.98 23.27 12.35
C HIS A 103 -7.70 22.33 13.55
N PRO A 104 -7.61 22.88 14.77
CA PRO A 104 -7.17 22.13 15.96
C PRO A 104 -8.18 21.06 16.44
N ASP A 105 -9.39 21.06 15.89
CA ASP A 105 -10.46 20.11 16.19
C ASP A 105 -10.46 18.87 15.29
N ILE A 106 -9.52 18.77 14.34
CA ILE A 106 -9.29 17.58 13.54
C ILE A 106 -8.71 16.46 14.41
N GLN A 107 -9.29 15.27 14.29
CA GLN A 107 -8.97 14.09 15.10
C GLN A 107 -8.41 12.94 14.27
N ALA A 108 -8.49 13.05 12.94
CA ALA A 108 -8.17 11.95 12.06
C ALA A 108 -7.63 12.38 10.69
N VAL A 109 -6.93 11.46 10.02
CA VAL A 109 -6.40 11.60 8.66
C VAL A 109 -6.96 10.48 7.80
N SER A 110 -7.55 10.83 6.66
CA SER A 110 -8.03 9.87 5.66
C SER A 110 -6.95 9.60 4.60
N VAL A 111 -6.73 8.32 4.27
CA VAL A 111 -5.77 7.90 3.25
C VAL A 111 -6.36 6.81 2.35
N GLY A 112 -6.17 6.95 1.03
CA GLY A 112 -6.62 5.99 0.02
C GLY A 112 -5.64 4.84 -0.25
N ALA A 113 -4.90 4.34 0.76
CA ALA A 113 -3.97 3.23 0.53
C ALA A 113 -4.72 1.88 0.49
N ILE A 114 -4.53 1.08 -0.57
CA ILE A 114 -5.17 -0.25 -0.69
C ILE A 114 -4.20 -1.35 -0.27
N LEU A 115 -3.07 -1.54 -0.94
CA LEU A 115 -2.16 -2.66 -0.66
C LEU A 115 -0.84 -2.22 -0.03
N SER A 116 -0.39 -1.01 -0.33
CA SER A 116 0.93 -0.53 0.07
C SER A 116 1.07 -0.32 1.60
N ASN A 117 1.75 -1.26 2.25
CA ASN A 117 2.19 -1.09 3.64
C ASN A 117 3.16 0.09 3.79
N TYR A 118 3.96 0.38 2.76
CA TYR A 118 4.91 1.49 2.78
C TYR A 118 4.21 2.83 2.98
N GLN A 119 3.16 3.09 2.18
CA GLN A 119 2.34 4.30 2.30
C GLN A 119 1.60 4.33 3.64
N ARG A 120 0.89 3.25 3.99
CA ARG A 120 0.07 3.21 5.20
C ARG A 120 0.89 3.43 6.47
N VAL A 121 2.02 2.74 6.63
CA VAL A 121 2.84 2.80 7.85
C VAL A 121 3.49 4.17 8.03
N ARG A 122 3.92 4.83 6.95
CA ARG A 122 4.46 6.19 7.03
C ARG A 122 3.42 7.21 7.45
N VAL A 123 2.22 7.14 6.87
CA VAL A 123 1.10 8.01 7.29
C VAL A 123 0.70 7.70 8.74
N GLU A 124 0.64 6.42 9.12
CA GLU A 124 0.36 6.00 10.50
C GLU A 124 1.41 6.55 11.49
N HIS A 125 2.68 6.49 11.13
CA HIS A 125 3.77 7.03 11.95
C HIS A 125 3.60 8.53 12.22
N VAL A 126 3.27 9.31 11.19
CA VAL A 126 2.97 10.74 11.31
C VAL A 126 1.72 10.97 12.18
N CYS A 127 0.65 10.21 11.92
CA CYS A 127 -0.60 10.33 12.68
C CYS A 127 -0.37 10.06 14.18
N ARG A 128 0.41 9.04 14.54
CA ARG A 128 0.73 8.74 15.94
C ARG A 128 1.48 9.88 16.62
N ARG A 129 2.42 10.53 15.94
CA ARG A 129 3.16 11.68 16.49
C ARG A 129 2.27 12.90 16.71
N LEU A 130 1.26 13.08 15.86
CA LEU A 130 0.29 14.18 15.94
C LEU A 130 -0.98 13.81 16.74
N SER A 131 -1.03 12.63 17.37
CA SER A 131 -2.21 12.13 18.08
C SER A 131 -3.49 12.07 17.22
N LEU A 132 -3.34 11.77 15.93
CA LEU A 132 -4.43 11.61 14.96
C LEU A 132 -4.76 10.14 14.72
N MET A 133 -6.04 9.85 14.47
CA MET A 133 -6.49 8.53 14.03
C MET A 133 -6.34 8.36 12.52
N LEU A 134 -5.80 7.23 12.06
CA LEU A 134 -5.72 6.91 10.63
C LEU A 134 -7.01 6.24 10.13
N LEU A 135 -7.60 6.80 9.08
CA LEU A 135 -8.78 6.26 8.40
C LEU A 135 -8.38 5.68 7.04
N ALA A 136 -7.95 4.41 7.03
CA ALA A 136 -7.50 3.67 5.85
C ALA A 136 -8.47 2.53 5.51
N TYR A 137 -9.71 2.84 5.12
CA TYR A 137 -10.77 1.85 4.93
C TYR A 137 -10.53 0.89 3.77
N LEU A 138 -9.68 1.27 2.81
CA LEU A 138 -9.43 0.46 1.62
C LEU A 138 -8.33 -0.58 1.84
N TRP A 139 -7.62 -0.50 2.96
CA TRP A 139 -6.42 -1.29 3.18
C TRP A 139 -6.71 -2.78 3.25
N GLN A 140 -5.94 -3.56 2.49
CA GLN A 140 -6.03 -5.02 2.32
C GLN A 140 -7.39 -5.54 1.80
N ARG A 141 -8.24 -4.67 1.25
CA ARG A 141 -9.47 -5.10 0.59
C ARG A 141 -9.16 -5.82 -0.72
N ASN A 142 -10.03 -6.76 -1.11
CA ASN A 142 -9.91 -7.45 -2.38
C ASN A 142 -10.12 -6.47 -3.54
N GLN A 143 -9.11 -6.34 -4.40
CA GLN A 143 -9.06 -5.30 -5.43
C GLN A 143 -10.12 -5.45 -6.52
N THR A 144 -10.48 -6.67 -6.92
CA THR A 144 -11.51 -6.90 -7.96
C THR A 144 -12.89 -6.47 -7.46
N PHE A 145 -13.23 -6.82 -6.21
CA PHE A 145 -14.45 -6.36 -5.58
C PHE A 145 -14.42 -4.86 -5.32
N LEU A 146 -13.31 -4.34 -4.82
CA LEU A 146 -13.12 -2.93 -4.53
C LEU A 146 -13.29 -2.04 -5.78
N LEU A 147 -12.72 -2.46 -6.93
CA LEU A 147 -12.89 -1.74 -8.20
C LEU A 147 -14.37 -1.70 -8.61
N SER A 148 -15.09 -2.80 -8.43
CA SER A 148 -16.52 -2.88 -8.71
C SER A 148 -17.34 -1.95 -7.81
N GLU A 149 -17.01 -1.90 -6.52
CA GLU A 149 -17.66 -1.01 -5.55
C GLU A 149 -17.39 0.47 -5.84
N MET A 150 -16.17 0.82 -6.23
CA MET A 150 -15.84 2.18 -6.66
C MET A 150 -16.77 2.62 -7.79
N ILE A 151 -16.93 1.78 -8.82
CA ILE A 151 -17.78 2.07 -9.96
C ILE A 151 -19.26 2.15 -9.56
N SER A 152 -19.75 1.18 -8.78
CA SER A 152 -21.17 1.13 -8.38
C SER A 152 -21.55 2.23 -7.39
N SER A 153 -20.59 2.79 -6.65
CA SER A 153 -20.83 3.92 -5.74
C SER A 153 -21.16 5.23 -6.46
N GLY A 154 -21.01 5.29 -7.78
CA GLY A 154 -21.15 6.52 -8.56
C GLY A 154 -19.89 7.37 -8.61
N LEU A 155 -18.74 6.85 -8.14
CA LEU A 155 -17.45 7.49 -8.36
C LEU A 155 -17.09 7.39 -9.85
N ASN A 156 -16.90 8.54 -10.47
CA ASN A 156 -16.52 8.67 -11.87
C ASN A 156 -15.08 9.19 -11.97
N ALA A 157 -14.17 8.28 -12.30
CA ALA A 157 -12.78 8.59 -12.54
C ALA A 157 -12.38 8.18 -13.96
N ILE A 158 -11.41 8.88 -14.53
CA ILE A 158 -10.81 8.56 -15.83
C ILE A 158 -9.36 8.10 -15.66
N LEU A 159 -8.86 7.29 -16.59
CA LEU A 159 -7.43 6.95 -16.63
C LEU A 159 -6.64 8.18 -17.10
N ILE A 160 -5.61 8.56 -16.34
CA ILE A 160 -4.71 9.67 -16.66
C ILE A 160 -3.25 9.25 -16.82
N LYS A 161 -2.88 8.03 -16.42
CA LYS A 161 -1.58 7.44 -16.71
C LYS A 161 -1.75 5.97 -16.96
N ILE A 162 -0.91 5.42 -17.83
CA ILE A 162 -0.76 3.98 -18.06
C ILE A 162 0.73 3.63 -18.03
N ALA A 163 1.05 2.49 -17.46
CA ALA A 163 2.37 1.85 -17.48
C ALA A 163 2.28 0.32 -17.33
N GLY A 164 1.09 -0.25 -17.57
CA GLY A 164 0.79 -1.66 -17.38
C GLY A 164 0.70 -2.42 -18.71
N ALA A 165 1.12 -3.68 -18.70
CA ALA A 165 1.05 -4.54 -19.87
C ALA A 165 -0.39 -4.64 -20.41
N GLY A 166 -0.55 -4.42 -21.72
CA GLY A 166 -1.85 -4.47 -22.41
C GLY A 166 -2.72 -3.21 -22.27
N LEU A 167 -2.27 -2.18 -21.54
CA LEU A 167 -2.83 -0.83 -21.63
C LEU A 167 -2.14 -0.06 -22.76
N ILE A 168 -2.89 0.76 -23.48
CA ILE A 168 -2.41 1.51 -24.64
C ILE A 168 -2.86 2.97 -24.54
N PRO A 169 -2.18 3.93 -25.22
CA PRO A 169 -2.50 5.35 -25.07
C PRO A 169 -3.96 5.73 -25.34
N SER A 170 -4.69 4.97 -26.16
CA SER A 170 -6.12 5.19 -26.42
C SER A 170 -7.05 4.79 -25.26
N ASP A 171 -6.51 4.17 -24.20
CA ASP A 171 -7.20 3.93 -22.93
C ASP A 171 -7.21 5.17 -22.01
N LEU A 172 -6.33 6.14 -22.24
CA LEU A 172 -6.34 7.41 -21.50
C LEU A 172 -7.64 8.17 -21.75
N ALA A 173 -8.05 8.98 -20.76
CA ALA A 173 -9.31 9.69 -20.71
C ALA A 173 -10.58 8.80 -20.71
N ARG A 174 -10.45 7.47 -20.75
CA ARG A 174 -11.61 6.58 -20.64
C ARG A 174 -12.08 6.47 -19.19
N PRO A 175 -13.41 6.45 -18.95
CA PRO A 175 -13.97 6.18 -17.63
C PRO A 175 -13.53 4.83 -17.06
N LEU A 176 -13.28 4.79 -15.76
CA LEU A 176 -12.91 3.57 -15.05
C LEU A 176 -13.95 2.46 -15.22
N SER A 177 -15.24 2.84 -15.28
CA SER A 177 -16.36 1.92 -15.51
C SER A 177 -16.27 1.19 -16.85
N SER A 178 -15.85 1.86 -17.93
CA SER A 178 -15.68 1.22 -19.24
C SER A 178 -14.38 0.41 -19.31
N MET A 179 -13.38 0.75 -18.50
CA MET A 179 -12.09 0.05 -18.43
C MET A 179 -12.12 -1.21 -17.57
N GLN A 180 -13.07 -1.35 -16.65
CA GLN A 180 -13.15 -2.47 -15.71
C GLN A 180 -13.03 -3.86 -16.36
N PRO A 181 -13.75 -4.21 -17.45
CA PRO A 181 -13.64 -5.54 -18.05
C PRO A 181 -12.22 -5.82 -18.57
N LYS A 182 -11.57 -4.81 -19.15
CA LYS A 182 -10.19 -4.91 -19.62
C LYS A 182 -9.22 -5.08 -18.46
N LEU A 183 -9.34 -4.28 -17.40
CA LEU A 183 -8.48 -4.37 -16.21
C LEU A 183 -8.58 -5.74 -15.53
N VAL A 184 -9.79 -6.29 -15.39
CA VAL A 184 -10.00 -7.64 -14.83
C VAL A 184 -9.41 -8.73 -15.75
N SER A 185 -9.55 -8.59 -17.07
CA SER A 185 -8.92 -9.52 -18.02
C SER A 185 -7.39 -9.48 -17.94
N LEU A 186 -6.79 -8.30 -17.83
CA LEU A 186 -5.34 -8.15 -17.65
C LEU A 186 -4.87 -8.78 -16.34
N HIS A 187 -5.64 -8.64 -15.25
CA HIS A 187 -5.35 -9.31 -13.99
C HIS A 187 -5.34 -10.83 -14.14
N GLN A 188 -6.35 -11.41 -14.81
CA GLN A 188 -6.42 -12.86 -15.04
C GLN A 188 -5.27 -13.38 -15.92
N ARG A 189 -4.83 -12.59 -16.90
CA ARG A 189 -3.79 -13.00 -17.86
C ARG A 189 -2.37 -12.81 -17.35
N PHE A 190 -2.13 -11.71 -16.65
CA PHE A 190 -0.79 -11.23 -16.32
C PHE A 190 -0.55 -11.03 -14.82
N GLY A 191 -1.59 -11.18 -13.98
CA GLY A 191 -1.49 -10.93 -12.54
C GLY A 191 -1.35 -9.46 -12.18
N THR A 192 -1.75 -8.53 -13.06
CA THR A 192 -1.75 -7.08 -12.77
C THR A 192 -2.71 -6.74 -11.64
N HIS A 193 -2.51 -5.61 -10.97
CA HIS A 193 -3.42 -5.16 -9.91
C HIS A 193 -4.65 -4.48 -10.53
N PRO A 194 -5.88 -4.98 -10.30
CA PRO A 194 -7.10 -4.37 -10.86
C PRO A 194 -7.26 -2.90 -10.43
N CYS A 195 -6.82 -2.56 -9.22
CA CYS A 195 -6.84 -1.19 -8.70
C CYS A 195 -5.58 -0.38 -9.05
N GLY A 196 -4.66 -0.88 -9.88
CA GLY A 196 -3.47 -0.11 -10.29
C GLY A 196 -2.40 0.06 -9.20
N GLU A 197 -2.43 -0.75 -8.12
CA GLU A 197 -1.48 -0.67 -7.00
C GLU A 197 -0.02 -0.92 -7.39
N GLY A 198 0.23 -1.60 -8.52
CA GLY A 198 1.56 -1.81 -9.06
C GLY A 198 2.07 -0.64 -9.90
N GLY A 199 1.31 0.46 -10.00
CA GLY A 199 1.58 1.58 -10.89
C GLY A 199 1.15 1.32 -12.33
N GLU A 200 0.31 0.32 -12.58
CA GLU A 200 -0.14 -0.05 -13.93
C GLU A 200 -0.94 1.08 -14.59
N TYR A 201 -1.67 1.86 -13.80
CA TYR A 201 -2.38 3.05 -14.25
C TYR A 201 -2.64 4.00 -13.08
N GLU A 202 -2.85 5.27 -13.38
CA GLU A 202 -3.34 6.26 -12.43
C GLU A 202 -4.66 6.85 -12.93
N THR A 203 -5.43 7.43 -12.01
CA THR A 203 -6.76 7.97 -12.31
C THR A 203 -6.91 9.41 -11.83
N PHE A 204 -7.87 10.12 -12.41
CA PHE A 204 -8.36 11.39 -11.92
C PHE A 204 -9.87 11.35 -11.78
N THR A 205 -10.37 11.67 -10.59
CA THR A 205 -11.81 11.65 -10.28
C THR A 205 -12.45 12.94 -10.74
N ILE A 206 -13.36 12.85 -11.72
CA ILE A 206 -14.06 13.99 -12.30
C ILE A 206 -15.44 14.21 -11.67
N ASP A 207 -16.02 13.17 -11.07
CA ASP A 207 -17.22 13.29 -10.24
C ASP A 207 -17.27 12.19 -9.17
N SER A 208 -17.93 12.50 -8.06
CA SER A 208 -18.19 11.59 -6.96
C SER A 208 -19.45 12.04 -6.21
N PRO A 209 -20.23 11.15 -5.57
CA PRO A 209 -21.39 11.54 -4.77
C PRO A 209 -21.11 12.65 -3.75
N LEU A 210 -19.87 12.76 -3.24
CA LEU A 210 -19.49 13.81 -2.29
C LEU A 210 -19.21 15.17 -2.92
N PHE A 211 -18.92 15.22 -4.22
CA PHE A 211 -18.62 16.49 -4.87
C PHE A 211 -19.89 17.32 -4.98
N LYS A 212 -19.78 18.63 -4.77
CA LYS A 212 -20.80 19.66 -4.97
C LYS A 212 -20.92 20.08 -6.44
N CYS A 213 -19.82 19.99 -7.18
CA CYS A 213 -19.70 20.29 -8.61
C CYS A 213 -18.95 19.14 -9.32
N CYS A 214 -19.21 18.92 -10.60
CA CYS A 214 -18.37 18.03 -11.41
C CYS A 214 -17.19 18.80 -12.00
N ILE A 215 -16.13 18.09 -12.35
CA ILE A 215 -14.99 18.63 -13.10
C ILE A 215 -15.19 18.28 -14.58
N ASP A 216 -15.33 19.29 -15.42
CA ASP A 216 -15.48 19.17 -16.86
C ASP A 216 -14.15 19.46 -17.55
N ILE A 217 -13.56 18.42 -18.15
CA ILE A 217 -12.25 18.51 -18.81
C ILE A 217 -12.47 19.02 -20.23
N LYS A 218 -11.86 20.17 -20.55
CA LYS A 218 -12.03 20.86 -21.84
C LYS A 218 -10.92 20.58 -22.82
N LEU A 219 -9.68 20.54 -22.34
CA LEU A 219 -8.51 20.36 -23.18
C LEU A 219 -7.49 19.46 -22.50
N THR A 220 -7.05 18.45 -23.23
CA THR A 220 -6.05 17.48 -22.80
C THR A 220 -5.02 17.24 -23.88
N GLU A 221 -3.83 16.84 -23.47
CA GLU A 221 -2.73 16.41 -24.33
C GLU A 221 -2.28 15.02 -23.85
N ILE A 222 -2.15 14.05 -24.76
CA ILE A 222 -1.53 12.77 -24.44
C ILE A 222 -0.02 12.92 -24.63
N VAL A 223 0.74 12.64 -23.58
CA VAL A 223 2.20 12.60 -23.61
C VAL A 223 2.64 11.15 -23.53
N VAL A 224 3.36 10.68 -24.54
CA VAL A 224 3.93 9.33 -24.56
C VAL A 224 5.39 9.41 -24.14
N VAL A 225 5.72 8.70 -23.06
CA VAL A 225 7.05 8.69 -22.44
C VAL A 225 7.87 7.50 -22.93
N ASP A 226 7.22 6.33 -23.03
CA ASP A 226 7.81 5.11 -23.57
C ASP A 226 6.83 4.45 -24.55
N GLN A 227 7.32 4.13 -25.75
CA GLN A 227 6.54 3.50 -26.83
C GLN A 227 6.65 1.97 -26.85
N ASN A 228 7.08 1.34 -25.75
CA ASN A 228 7.15 -0.12 -25.63
C ASN A 228 5.87 -0.83 -26.12
N ASP A 229 6.02 -1.82 -27.01
CA ASP A 229 4.91 -2.56 -27.61
C ASP A 229 4.06 -3.36 -26.60
N ILE A 230 4.65 -3.70 -25.44
CA ILE A 230 4.03 -4.56 -24.43
C ILE A 230 3.38 -3.72 -23.32
N ALA A 231 4.10 -2.70 -22.84
CA ALA A 231 3.70 -1.86 -21.72
C ALA A 231 4.14 -0.41 -21.97
N PRO A 232 3.48 0.32 -22.89
CA PRO A 232 3.81 1.70 -23.15
C PRO A 232 3.53 2.55 -21.90
N VAL A 233 4.34 3.58 -21.70
CA VAL A 233 4.14 4.57 -20.64
C VAL A 233 3.65 5.85 -21.27
N ALA A 234 2.44 6.26 -20.90
CA ALA A 234 1.84 7.49 -21.36
C ALA A 234 0.94 8.09 -20.29
N TYR A 235 0.80 9.41 -20.31
CA TYR A 235 -0.10 10.12 -19.41
C TYR A 235 -0.88 11.22 -20.13
N LEU A 236 -2.00 11.59 -19.50
CA LEU A 236 -2.92 12.61 -19.95
C LEU A 236 -2.62 13.91 -19.18
N ARG A 237 -2.08 14.91 -19.87
CA ARG A 237 -1.89 16.25 -19.33
C ARG A 237 -3.18 17.05 -19.50
N ILE A 238 -3.81 17.42 -18.40
CA ILE A 238 -5.00 18.28 -18.40
C ILE A 238 -4.56 19.74 -18.55
N LYS A 239 -4.83 20.34 -19.71
CA LYS A 239 -4.48 21.75 -19.99
C LYS A 239 -5.53 22.72 -19.48
N HIS A 240 -6.81 22.32 -19.55
CA HIS A 240 -7.92 23.15 -19.13
C HIS A 240 -9.09 22.28 -18.65
N ALA A 241 -9.59 22.59 -17.47
CA ALA A 241 -10.77 21.98 -16.87
C ALA A 241 -11.51 23.01 -16.01
N LEU A 242 -12.82 22.85 -15.88
CA LEU A 242 -13.71 23.79 -15.20
C LEU A 242 -14.65 23.05 -14.25
N LEU A 243 -15.07 23.73 -13.18
CA LEU A 243 -16.15 23.23 -12.33
C LEU A 243 -17.50 23.54 -12.96
N VAL A 244 -18.36 22.52 -13.03
CA VAL A 244 -19.72 22.63 -13.53
C VAL A 244 -20.71 22.17 -12.48
N LYS A 245 -21.87 22.83 -12.42
CA LYS A 245 -22.95 22.40 -11.52
C LYS A 245 -23.38 20.98 -11.88
N LYS A 246 -23.59 20.16 -10.86
CA LYS A 246 -24.15 18.82 -11.06
C LYS A 246 -25.55 18.94 -11.62
N LYS A 247 -25.91 18.03 -12.53
CA LYS A 247 -27.32 17.78 -12.82
C LYS A 247 -27.97 17.31 -11.52
N ALA A 248 -29.14 17.86 -11.19
CA ALA A 248 -29.88 17.50 -9.99
C ALA A 248 -30.31 16.02 -10.08
N ILE A 249 -29.45 15.13 -9.63
CA ILE A 249 -29.75 13.72 -9.41
C ILE A 249 -30.04 13.63 -7.91
N PRO A 250 -31.15 12.99 -7.48
CA PRO A 250 -31.37 12.73 -6.06
C PRO A 250 -30.12 12.06 -5.50
N ALA A 251 -29.61 12.57 -4.38
CA ALA A 251 -28.38 12.07 -3.77
C ALA A 251 -28.49 10.55 -3.66
N PRO A 252 -27.66 9.77 -4.38
CA PRO A 252 -27.75 8.33 -4.30
C PRO A 252 -27.56 7.96 -2.83
N SER A 253 -28.40 7.07 -2.32
CA SER A 253 -28.14 6.44 -1.03
C SER A 253 -26.73 5.87 -1.11
N LEU A 254 -25.81 6.36 -0.28
CA LEU A 254 -24.44 5.87 -0.19
C LEU A 254 -24.46 4.45 0.39
N ASP A 255 -24.91 3.48 -0.39
CA ASP A 255 -24.90 2.07 -0.04
C ASP A 255 -23.54 1.47 -0.38
N ILE A 256 -22.57 1.87 0.44
CA ILE A 256 -21.20 1.37 0.34
C ILE A 256 -21.08 0.19 1.28
N PHE A 257 -20.65 -0.93 0.71
CA PHE A 257 -20.39 -2.13 1.48
C PHE A 257 -19.31 -1.86 2.54
N VAL A 258 -19.69 -2.03 3.80
CA VAL A 258 -18.78 -1.99 4.95
C VAL A 258 -18.46 -3.44 5.31
N PRO A 259 -17.20 -3.89 5.18
CA PRO A 259 -16.82 -5.22 5.62
C PRO A 259 -17.14 -5.42 7.10
N PRO A 260 -17.54 -6.64 7.51
CA PRO A 260 -17.71 -6.95 8.93
C PRO A 260 -16.37 -6.79 9.67
N LEU A 261 -16.44 -6.44 10.96
CA LEU A 261 -15.24 -6.26 11.79
C LEU A 261 -14.36 -7.51 11.84
N LEU A 262 -15.00 -8.68 11.83
CA LEU A 262 -14.34 -9.98 11.85
C LEU A 262 -14.77 -10.80 10.63
N GLU A 263 -13.81 -11.45 10.00
CA GLU A 263 -14.13 -12.50 9.02
C GLU A 263 -14.78 -13.69 9.72
N HIS A 264 -15.54 -14.48 8.96
CA HIS A 264 -16.29 -15.64 9.48
C HIS A 264 -15.48 -16.60 10.40
N PRO A 265 -14.20 -16.93 10.10
CA PRO A 265 -13.39 -17.75 11.02
C PRO A 265 -13.18 -17.09 12.38
N PHE A 266 -12.94 -15.77 12.40
CA PHE A 266 -12.71 -15.01 13.64
C PHE A 266 -14.00 -14.72 14.39
N GLU A 267 -15.15 -14.62 13.71
CA GLU A 267 -16.45 -14.52 14.37
C GLU A 267 -16.78 -15.80 15.15
N THR A 268 -16.35 -16.96 14.64
CA THR A 268 -16.47 -18.23 15.35
C THR A 268 -15.56 -18.28 16.57
N LEU A 269 -14.33 -17.74 16.45
CA LEU A 269 -13.42 -17.60 17.58
C LEU A 269 -13.97 -16.63 18.64
N ARG A 270 -14.50 -15.47 18.25
CA ARG A 270 -15.14 -14.50 19.14
C ARG A 270 -16.25 -15.15 19.96
N ARG A 271 -17.19 -15.84 19.30
CA ARG A 271 -18.29 -16.56 19.97
C ARG A 271 -17.78 -17.62 20.96
N ARG A 272 -16.68 -18.31 20.65
CA ARG A 272 -16.05 -19.28 21.55
C ARG A 272 -15.44 -18.61 22.79
N VAL A 273 -14.72 -17.51 22.59
CA VAL A 273 -14.13 -16.73 23.69
C VAL A 273 -15.24 -16.16 24.59
N GLU A 274 -16.28 -15.56 24.02
CA GLU A 274 -17.44 -15.04 24.75
C GLU A 274 -18.13 -16.14 25.56
N LYS A 275 -18.37 -17.32 24.98
CA LYS A 275 -18.96 -18.45 25.69
C LYS A 275 -18.08 -18.96 26.84
N SER A 276 -16.75 -18.96 26.66
CA SER A 276 -15.80 -19.35 27.72
C SER A 276 -15.79 -18.35 28.88
N LEU A 277 -15.93 -17.05 28.59
CA LEU A 277 -15.96 -16.00 29.61
C LEU A 277 -17.28 -16.03 30.39
N CYS A 278 -18.41 -16.23 29.72
CA CYS A 278 -19.72 -16.34 30.38
C CYS A 278 -19.90 -17.67 31.14
N GLY A 279 -19.33 -18.77 30.64
CA GLY A 279 -19.40 -20.09 31.29
C GLY A 279 -18.60 -20.21 32.59
N ALA A 280 -17.76 -19.23 32.93
CA ALA A 280 -16.98 -19.21 34.16
C ALA A 280 -17.73 -18.65 35.38
N THR A 281 -19.04 -18.36 35.26
CA THR A 281 -19.83 -17.74 36.36
C THR A 281 -20.76 -18.69 37.12
N SER A 282 -20.73 -20.00 36.84
CA SER A 282 -21.47 -20.98 37.64
C SER A 282 -20.79 -22.35 37.63
N ASP A 283 -19.81 -22.53 38.52
CA ASP A 283 -19.76 -23.65 39.48
C ASP A 283 -18.37 -23.79 40.11
N SER A 284 -18.36 -23.79 41.44
CA SER A 284 -17.27 -24.19 42.35
C SER A 284 -15.90 -23.53 42.16
N ALA A 285 -15.55 -22.69 43.13
CA ALA A 285 -14.17 -22.39 43.46
C ALA A 285 -13.44 -23.70 43.83
N SER A 286 -12.69 -24.25 42.88
CA SER A 286 -11.60 -25.19 43.17
C SER A 286 -10.35 -24.66 42.49
N GLU A 287 -9.36 -24.36 43.34
CA GLU A 287 -7.95 -24.06 43.07
C GLU A 287 -7.64 -23.23 41.83
N ALA A 288 -7.51 -21.92 42.06
CA ALA A 288 -6.83 -21.01 41.16
C ALA A 288 -5.36 -21.43 41.00
N SER A 289 -5.07 -22.31 40.05
CA SER A 289 -3.76 -22.35 39.42
C SER A 289 -3.63 -21.08 38.60
N SER A 290 -2.63 -20.25 38.91
CA SER A 290 -2.21 -19.07 38.14
C SER A 290 -2.39 -19.30 36.63
N PRO A 291 -2.75 -18.28 35.84
CA PRO A 291 -2.81 -18.43 34.40
C PRO A 291 -1.38 -18.70 33.93
N HIS A 292 -1.03 -19.98 33.80
CA HIS A 292 0.15 -20.39 33.08
C HIS A 292 -0.06 -19.83 31.68
N LEU A 293 0.68 -18.77 31.36
CA LEU A 293 0.89 -18.33 30.00
C LEU A 293 1.07 -19.60 29.19
N TYR A 294 0.16 -19.85 28.26
CA TYR A 294 0.28 -20.96 27.33
C TYR A 294 1.62 -20.78 26.63
N VAL A 295 2.63 -21.52 27.08
CA VAL A 295 3.91 -21.62 26.40
C VAL A 295 3.60 -22.49 25.20
N PRO A 296 3.58 -21.95 23.97
CA PRO A 296 3.32 -22.78 22.81
C PRO A 296 4.36 -23.91 22.82
N PRO A 297 3.98 -25.17 22.53
CA PRO A 297 4.97 -26.22 22.34
C PRO A 297 6.02 -25.73 21.36
N GLU A 298 7.29 -26.08 21.57
CA GLU A 298 8.39 -25.71 20.68
C GLU A 298 8.12 -26.24 19.25
N LEU A 299 7.37 -25.47 18.48
CA LEU A 299 7.14 -25.70 17.06
C LEU A 299 8.50 -25.51 16.39
N GLY A 300 9.08 -26.62 15.95
CA GLY A 300 10.26 -26.64 15.09
C GLY A 300 9.97 -26.05 13.70
N PRO A 301 10.99 -26.02 12.82
CA PRO A 301 10.81 -25.51 11.48
C PRO A 301 9.75 -26.31 10.73
N SER A 302 8.79 -25.61 10.14
CA SER A 302 7.75 -26.19 9.31
C SER A 302 8.16 -26.12 7.84
N VAL A 303 7.93 -27.19 7.08
CA VAL A 303 8.26 -27.22 5.65
C VAL A 303 7.06 -27.71 4.86
N ARG A 304 6.54 -26.88 3.97
CA ARG A 304 5.39 -27.20 3.11
C ARG A 304 5.74 -27.01 1.65
N ARG A 305 5.28 -27.92 0.78
CA ARG A 305 5.39 -27.75 -0.67
C ARG A 305 4.13 -27.06 -1.19
N ILE A 306 4.30 -26.02 -2.02
CA ILE A 306 3.22 -25.25 -2.63
C ILE A 306 3.53 -25.15 -4.13
N GLY A 307 2.96 -26.06 -4.92
CA GLY A 307 3.28 -26.17 -6.35
C GLY A 307 4.78 -26.42 -6.60
N PRO A 308 5.47 -25.57 -7.40
CA PRO A 308 6.92 -25.68 -7.61
C PRO A 308 7.74 -25.12 -6.44
N TRP A 309 7.11 -24.51 -5.44
CA TRP A 309 7.78 -23.82 -4.33
C TRP A 309 7.84 -24.66 -3.06
N ILE A 310 8.79 -24.32 -2.19
CA ILE A 310 8.87 -24.80 -0.81
C ILE A 310 8.75 -23.58 0.10
N ALA A 311 7.74 -23.59 0.97
CA ALA A 311 7.61 -22.64 2.06
C ALA A 311 8.22 -23.25 3.32
N VAL A 312 9.17 -22.54 3.92
CA VAL A 312 9.77 -22.89 5.21
C VAL A 312 9.35 -21.84 6.22
N GLY A 313 8.72 -22.25 7.31
CA GLY A 313 8.29 -21.39 8.42
C GLY A 313 8.91 -21.82 9.75
N ASN A 314 8.72 -21.01 10.78
CA ASN A 314 9.16 -21.30 12.16
C ASN A 314 10.66 -21.66 12.28
N VAL A 315 11.52 -21.04 11.47
CA VAL A 315 12.98 -21.17 11.63
C VAL A 315 13.42 -20.32 12.80
N ARG A 316 13.68 -20.98 13.92
CA ARG A 316 14.13 -20.37 15.17
C ARG A 316 15.02 -21.35 15.92
N LEU A 317 15.77 -20.84 16.88
CA LEU A 317 16.48 -21.68 17.84
C LEU A 317 15.50 -22.26 18.88
N PRO A 318 15.73 -23.50 19.37
CA PRO A 318 15.03 -24.04 20.53
C PRO A 318 15.21 -23.11 21.75
N ALA A 319 14.14 -22.87 22.51
CA ALA A 319 14.18 -22.00 23.70
C ALA A 319 15.00 -22.63 24.85
N SER A 320 15.31 -23.92 24.75
CA SER A 320 16.14 -24.69 25.67
C SER A 320 17.66 -24.44 25.57
N HIS A 321 18.12 -23.44 24.81
CA HIS A 321 19.55 -23.21 24.62
C HIS A 321 20.23 -22.61 25.88
N PRO A 322 21.26 -23.25 26.47
CA PRO A 322 21.76 -22.91 27.81
C PRO A 322 22.58 -21.60 27.95
N ARG A 323 22.70 -20.74 26.92
CA ARG A 323 23.41 -19.44 26.99
C ARG A 323 22.82 -18.40 26.04
N PRO A 324 22.80 -17.10 26.39
CA PRO A 324 22.42 -16.05 25.45
C PRO A 324 23.47 -15.96 24.35
N LEU A 325 23.11 -16.36 23.13
CA LEU A 325 23.92 -16.19 21.93
C LEU A 325 23.90 -14.72 21.49
N SER A 326 24.94 -14.27 20.80
CA SER A 326 24.86 -12.98 20.10
C SER A 326 23.91 -13.10 18.90
N VAL A 327 23.30 -11.99 18.50
CA VAL A 327 22.38 -11.93 17.34
C VAL A 327 23.03 -12.54 16.09
N GLY A 328 24.34 -12.31 15.88
CA GLY A 328 25.07 -12.89 14.74
C GLY A 328 25.21 -14.41 14.80
N GLN A 329 25.37 -14.99 15.99
CA GLN A 329 25.44 -16.45 16.18
C GLN A 329 24.07 -17.09 16.03
N GLU A 330 23.02 -16.42 16.49
CA GLU A 330 21.63 -16.86 16.31
C GLU A 330 21.25 -16.92 14.82
N LEU A 331 21.56 -15.85 14.08
CA LEU A 331 21.35 -15.82 12.64
C LEU A 331 22.12 -16.94 11.91
N THR A 332 23.38 -17.16 12.29
CA THR A 332 24.21 -18.22 11.70
C THR A 332 23.56 -19.59 11.85
N ARG A 333 23.02 -19.92 13.04
CA ARG A 333 22.34 -21.20 13.27
C ARG A 333 21.00 -21.32 12.53
N CYS A 334 20.22 -20.24 12.42
CA CYS A 334 19.03 -20.24 11.58
C CYS A 334 19.37 -20.53 10.10
N PHE A 335 20.50 -20.02 9.59
CA PHE A 335 20.96 -20.33 8.24
C PHE A 335 21.40 -21.78 8.07
N GLU A 336 22.04 -22.39 9.07
CA GLU A 336 22.38 -23.82 9.03
C GLU A 336 21.12 -24.71 9.05
N ILE A 337 20.10 -24.34 9.82
CA ILE A 337 18.79 -25.03 9.81
C ILE A 337 18.19 -24.96 8.40
N LEU A 338 18.21 -23.80 7.76
CA LEU A 338 17.76 -23.66 6.37
C LEU A 338 18.59 -24.50 5.39
N GLN A 339 19.92 -24.49 5.51
CA GLN A 339 20.81 -25.30 4.68
C GLN A 339 20.50 -26.79 4.81
N SER A 340 20.28 -27.29 6.02
CA SER A 340 19.91 -28.70 6.25
C SER A 340 18.53 -29.05 5.67
N ILE A 341 17.55 -28.13 5.73
CA ILE A 341 16.23 -28.31 5.10
C ILE A 341 16.33 -28.38 3.57
N PHE A 342 17.26 -27.63 2.99
CA PHE A 342 17.50 -27.58 1.55
C PHE A 342 18.43 -28.71 1.06
N ALA A 343 19.28 -29.26 1.93
CA ALA A 343 20.14 -30.40 1.62
C ALA A 343 19.29 -31.60 1.18
N GLY A 344 19.61 -32.18 0.02
CA GLY A 344 18.88 -33.31 -0.56
C GLY A 344 17.67 -32.96 -1.42
N ARG A 345 17.32 -31.67 -1.57
CA ARG A 345 16.24 -31.23 -2.47
C ARG A 345 16.81 -30.72 -3.79
N LYS A 346 16.31 -31.25 -4.91
CA LYS A 346 16.67 -30.77 -6.25
C LYS A 346 15.87 -29.51 -6.57
N PHE A 347 16.54 -28.36 -6.56
CA PHE A 347 15.98 -27.11 -7.06
C PHE A 347 16.34 -26.96 -8.54
N THR A 348 15.37 -26.59 -9.37
CA THR A 348 15.64 -26.15 -10.73
C THR A 348 16.40 -24.83 -10.67
N THR A 349 17.68 -24.86 -11.04
CA THR A 349 18.46 -23.63 -11.28
C THR A 349 17.93 -22.96 -12.53
N TYR A 350 17.38 -21.75 -12.41
CA TYR A 350 17.04 -20.93 -13.57
C TYR A 350 18.32 -20.30 -14.13
N PRO A 351 18.78 -20.67 -15.34
CA PRO A 351 19.96 -20.08 -15.94
C PRO A 351 19.59 -18.67 -16.41
N GLY A 352 19.88 -17.67 -15.60
CA GLY A 352 19.57 -16.27 -15.94
C GLY A 352 19.49 -15.31 -14.76
N ILE A 353 19.35 -15.83 -13.53
CA ILE A 353 19.26 -14.99 -12.32
C ILE A 353 20.67 -14.77 -11.77
N ARG A 354 21.23 -13.57 -11.99
CA ARG A 354 22.58 -13.19 -11.53
C ARG A 354 22.55 -12.29 -10.28
N ASN A 355 21.39 -11.76 -9.88
CA ASN A 355 21.26 -10.96 -8.66
C ASN A 355 19.90 -11.16 -7.95
N SER A 356 19.80 -10.70 -6.70
CA SER A 356 18.61 -10.82 -5.85
C SER A 356 17.46 -9.87 -6.23
N SER A 357 17.69 -8.84 -7.05
CA SER A 357 16.63 -7.92 -7.49
C SER A 357 15.74 -8.55 -8.57
N GLN A 358 16.25 -9.52 -9.33
CA GLN A 358 15.50 -10.28 -10.33
C GLN A 358 14.48 -11.27 -9.70
N LEU A 359 14.67 -11.67 -8.44
CA LEU A 359 13.72 -12.49 -7.68
C LEU A 359 12.58 -11.67 -7.02
N ARG A 360 12.70 -10.34 -6.91
CA ARG A 360 11.71 -9.50 -6.21
C ARG A 360 10.41 -9.27 -6.99
N ARG A 361 10.41 -9.45 -8.31
CA ARG A 361 9.21 -9.27 -9.16
C ARG A 361 8.25 -10.47 -9.13
N PRO A 362 8.69 -11.75 -9.15
CA PRO A 362 7.76 -12.89 -9.07
C PRO A 362 7.28 -13.23 -7.66
N LEU A 363 8.05 -12.94 -6.61
CA LEU A 363 7.74 -13.38 -5.23
C LEU A 363 6.57 -12.64 -4.56
N ARG A 364 6.16 -11.46 -5.06
CA ARG A 364 5.05 -10.69 -4.47
C ARG A 364 3.66 -11.20 -4.83
N SER A 365 3.49 -11.94 -5.94
CA SER A 365 2.17 -12.40 -6.39
C SER A 365 1.61 -13.59 -5.59
N SER A 366 2.47 -14.31 -4.84
CA SER A 366 2.11 -15.62 -4.27
C SER A 366 2.14 -15.69 -2.74
N PHE A 367 2.79 -14.74 -2.06
CA PHE A 367 2.95 -14.73 -0.60
C PHE A 367 2.22 -13.54 0.05
N GLN A 368 0.89 -13.55 -0.06
CA GLN A 368 0.01 -12.73 0.78
C GLN A 368 -1.17 -13.55 1.26
N THR A 369 -0.89 -14.63 2.00
CA THR A 369 -1.82 -15.15 3.01
C THR A 369 -1.02 -15.60 4.22
N SER A 370 -1.41 -15.09 5.39
CA SER A 370 -0.97 -15.43 6.75
C SER A 370 0.40 -14.96 7.26
N THR A 371 0.31 -14.18 8.34
CA THR A 371 1.23 -14.03 9.50
C THR A 371 2.57 -13.30 9.34
N SER A 372 2.59 -12.10 9.93
CA SER A 372 3.59 -11.53 10.87
C SER A 372 5.06 -11.95 10.78
N GLN A 373 5.92 -10.92 10.73
CA GLN A 373 7.35 -10.88 11.04
C GLN A 373 8.26 -11.68 10.08
N HIS A 374 9.04 -10.98 9.26
CA HIS A 374 10.47 -10.81 9.50
C HIS A 374 11.16 -9.97 8.40
N SER A 375 12.08 -9.17 8.89
CA SER A 375 13.13 -8.39 8.22
C SER A 375 13.92 -9.16 7.15
N LEU A 376 14.04 -8.59 5.96
CA LEU A 376 15.05 -8.98 4.97
C LEU A 376 16.21 -7.98 5.04
N LEU A 377 17.34 -8.40 5.62
CA LEU A 377 18.65 -7.76 5.40
C LEU A 377 19.51 -8.68 4.51
N PRO A 378 20.34 -8.10 3.61
CA PRO A 378 21.18 -8.84 2.69
C PRO A 378 22.54 -9.19 3.32
N MET A 379 23.22 -10.21 2.78
CA MET A 379 24.66 -10.25 2.44
C MET A 379 25.15 -11.72 2.46
N LEU A 380 25.76 -12.14 1.35
CA LEU A 380 26.79 -13.19 1.36
C LEU A 380 28.16 -12.49 1.46
N PRO A 381 29.12 -13.04 2.21
CA PRO A 381 30.47 -12.48 2.29
C PRO A 381 31.29 -12.88 1.06
N THR A 382 31.80 -11.90 0.31
CA THR A 382 32.92 -12.10 -0.61
C THR A 382 34.21 -11.81 0.16
N HIS A 383 35.03 -12.83 0.42
CA HIS A 383 36.43 -12.64 0.76
C HIS A 383 37.35 -13.04 -0.41
N PRO A 384 38.54 -12.41 -0.53
CA PRO A 384 39.24 -12.21 -1.79
C PRO A 384 40.34 -13.25 -1.99
N PHE A 385 40.43 -13.82 -3.20
CA PHE A 385 41.67 -14.43 -3.66
C PHE A 385 42.47 -13.39 -4.44
N LEU A 386 43.49 -12.86 -3.76
CA LEU A 386 44.66 -12.23 -4.35
C LEU A 386 45.42 -13.27 -5.17
N ALA A 387 45.49 -13.06 -6.48
CA ALA A 387 46.53 -13.65 -7.32
C ALA A 387 47.17 -12.52 -8.13
N HIS A 388 48.33 -12.06 -7.63
CA HIS A 388 49.24 -11.17 -8.31
C HIS A 388 49.62 -11.72 -9.70
N ARG A 389 49.45 -10.91 -10.75
CA ARG A 389 50.38 -10.91 -11.89
C ARG A 389 50.90 -9.49 -12.07
N ARG A 390 52.20 -9.33 -11.83
CA ARG A 390 52.97 -8.15 -12.22
C ARG A 390 53.10 -8.13 -13.75
N PRO A 391 53.15 -6.95 -14.39
CA PRO A 391 53.77 -6.80 -15.70
C PRO A 391 55.29 -6.79 -15.52
N GLN A 392 56.00 -7.65 -16.24
CA GLN A 392 57.41 -7.45 -16.55
C GLN A 392 57.50 -6.69 -17.87
N GLU A 393 58.21 -5.56 -17.81
CA GLU A 393 58.75 -4.86 -18.97
C GLU A 393 59.88 -5.67 -19.64
N LEU A 394 60.22 -5.20 -20.85
CA LEU A 394 61.44 -5.38 -21.64
C LEU A 394 61.41 -6.50 -22.68
N ALA A 395 61.17 -6.15 -23.94
CA ALA A 395 62.22 -5.68 -24.86
C ALA A 395 61.60 -4.94 -26.05
#